data_AF-A0AAD2CKQ2-F1
#
_entry.id   AF-A0AAD2CKQ2-F1
#
_cell.length_a   1.000
_cell.length_b   1.000
_cell.length_c   1.000
_cell.angle_alpha   90.00
_cell.angle_beta   90.00
_cell.angle_gamma   90.00
#
_symmetry.space_group_name_H-M   'P 1'
#
loop_
_entity.id
_entity.type
_entity.pdbx_description
1 polymer ?
#
loop_
_entity_poly.entity_id
_entity_poly.type
_entity_poly.pdbx_seq_one_letter_code
_entity_poly.pdbx_strand_id
1 'polypeptide(L)'
;MGTVAASVPGVDPPRSSIEGCVLFLPRWLLPPHADNEGFAAYLLTDTSFDWVAGRPTNLVDEEEATGKYTVAEKFESALFAAEETVSRNYVARFMVELVTKKDTFRKYLHKMPVVVDNTHVGSYYHSTRNARNKKTVKEKECKVPC
;
A
#
# COMPACT_ATOMS: atom_id res chain seq x y z
N MET A 1 -6.02 -7.89 -10.46
CA MET A 1 -6.37 -6.50 -10.09
C MET A 1 -6.12 -6.36 -8.61
N GLY A 2 -5.13 -5.55 -8.20
CA GLY A 2 -4.82 -5.33 -6.79
C GLY A 2 -5.93 -4.58 -6.04
N THR A 3 -5.99 -4.73 -4.73
CA THR A 3 -6.99 -4.09 -3.84
C THR A 3 -6.71 -2.60 -3.57
N VAL A 4 -5.64 -2.08 -4.15
CA VAL A 4 -5.19 -0.68 -4.09
C VAL A 4 -6.19 0.32 -4.71
N ALA A 5 -7.29 -0.17 -5.29
CA ALA A 5 -8.45 0.63 -5.72
C ALA A 5 -9.19 1.29 -4.53
N ALA A 6 -9.14 0.71 -3.32
CA ALA A 6 -9.58 1.39 -2.10
C ALA A 6 -8.47 2.34 -1.59
N SER A 7 -8.61 3.63 -1.88
CA SER A 7 -7.66 4.68 -1.44
C SER A 7 -8.00 5.15 -0.03
N VAL A 8 -6.97 5.34 0.79
CA VAL A 8 -7.07 5.97 2.11
C VAL A 8 -6.80 7.48 1.96
N PRO A 9 -7.81 8.35 2.21
CA PRO A 9 -7.65 9.80 2.10
C PRO A 9 -6.53 10.33 3.00
N GLY A 10 -5.68 11.22 2.47
CA GLY A 10 -4.56 11.82 3.21
C GLY A 10 -3.33 10.92 3.40
N VAL A 11 -3.44 9.63 3.10
CA VAL A 11 -2.31 8.69 3.11
C VAL A 11 -1.85 8.41 1.68
N ASP A 12 -2.78 8.00 0.81
CA ASP A 12 -2.44 7.65 -0.57
C ASP A 12 -2.30 8.88 -1.48
N PRO A 13 -1.51 8.80 -2.55
CA PRO A 13 -1.34 9.89 -3.50
C PRO A 13 -2.65 10.08 -4.29
N PRO A 14 -2.95 11.32 -4.72
CA PRO A 14 -4.13 11.56 -5.54
C PRO A 14 -4.03 10.78 -6.86
N ARG A 15 -5.16 10.22 -7.29
CA ARG A 15 -5.25 9.50 -8.57
C ARG A 15 -5.39 10.47 -9.73
N SER A 16 -4.91 10.04 -10.89
CA SER A 16 -5.15 10.78 -12.14
C SER A 16 -6.62 10.69 -12.57
N SER A 17 -7.09 11.67 -13.34
CA SER A 17 -8.48 11.70 -13.85
C SER A 17 -8.82 10.49 -14.72
N ILE A 18 -7.83 9.95 -15.46
CA ILE A 18 -8.00 8.76 -16.31
C ILE A 18 -8.24 7.52 -15.45
N GLU A 19 -7.45 7.32 -14.38
CA GLU A 19 -7.66 6.23 -13.43
C GLU A 19 -9.02 6.34 -12.73
N GLY A 20 -9.44 7.57 -12.40
CA GLY A 20 -10.77 7.83 -11.85
C GLY A 20 -11.88 7.37 -12.79
N CYS A 21 -11.76 7.66 -14.09
CA CYS A 21 -12.71 7.21 -15.12
C CYS A 21 -12.71 5.68 -15.26
N VAL A 22 -11.54 5.05 -15.27
CA VAL A 22 -11.42 3.59 -15.36
C VAL A 22 -12.03 2.91 -14.14
N LEU A 23 -11.85 3.46 -12.94
CA LEU A 23 -12.46 2.95 -11.70
C LEU A 23 -13.97 3.20 -11.61
N PHE A 24 -14.51 4.16 -12.34
CA PHE A 24 -15.96 4.38 -12.41
C PHE A 24 -16.69 3.20 -13.06
N LEU A 25 -16.09 2.58 -14.09
CA LEU A 25 -16.68 1.44 -14.79
C LEU A 25 -16.93 0.22 -13.88
N PRO A 26 -15.94 -0.33 -13.14
CA PRO A 26 -16.18 -1.46 -12.25
C PRO A 26 -17.07 -1.11 -11.06
N ARG A 27 -17.12 0.15 -10.58
CA ARG A 27 -18.10 0.54 -9.55
C ARG A 27 -19.54 0.35 -10.01
N TRP A 28 -19.79 0.51 -11.30
CA TRP A 28 -21.13 0.37 -11.86
C TRP A 28 -21.40 -1.05 -12.39
N LEU A 29 -20.41 -1.66 -13.02
CA LEU A 29 -20.55 -2.97 -13.68
C LEU A 29 -20.30 -4.16 -12.76
N LEU A 30 -19.51 -3.98 -11.69
CA LEU A 30 -19.13 -5.04 -10.77
C LEU A 30 -19.59 -4.66 -9.35
N PRO A 31 -20.83 -5.01 -8.97
CA PRO A 31 -21.33 -4.79 -7.61
C PRO A 31 -20.35 -5.22 -6.50
N PRO A 32 -19.62 -6.36 -6.62
CA PRO A 32 -18.63 -6.75 -5.61
C PRO A 32 -17.49 -5.74 -5.42
N HIS A 33 -17.13 -4.99 -6.47
CA HIS A 33 -16.05 -4.00 -6.38
C HIS A 33 -16.51 -2.75 -5.61
N ALA A 34 -17.71 -2.25 -5.92
CA ALA A 34 -18.29 -1.11 -5.21
C ALA A 34 -18.54 -1.43 -3.72
N ASP A 35 -19.02 -2.65 -3.44
CA ASP A 35 -19.26 -3.13 -2.08
C ASP A 35 -17.96 -3.15 -1.25
N ASN A 36 -16.89 -3.75 -1.78
CA ASN A 36 -15.59 -3.78 -1.12
C ASN A 36 -15.01 -2.38 -0.87
N GLU A 37 -15.14 -1.45 -1.82
CA GLU A 37 -14.71 -0.05 -1.62
C GLU A 37 -15.55 0.65 -0.54
N GLY A 38 -16.86 0.40 -0.51
CA GLY A 38 -17.77 0.94 0.49
C GLY A 38 -17.46 0.42 1.89
N PHE A 39 -17.17 -0.88 2.02
CA PHE A 39 -16.75 -1.49 3.28
C PHE A 39 -15.43 -0.91 3.78
N ALA A 40 -14.44 -0.73 2.90
CA ALA A 40 -13.20 -0.05 3.26
C ALA A 40 -13.47 1.38 3.77
N ALA A 41 -14.28 2.16 3.06
CA ALA A 41 -14.65 3.50 3.52
C ALA A 41 -15.34 3.48 4.90
N TYR A 42 -16.22 2.50 5.13
CA TYR A 42 -16.88 2.30 6.42
C TYR A 42 -15.88 2.04 7.55
N LEU A 43 -14.88 1.17 7.34
CA LEU A 43 -13.83 0.89 8.33
C LEU A 43 -13.08 2.16 8.78
N LEU A 44 -12.86 3.13 7.89
CA LEU A 44 -12.20 4.39 8.26
C LEU A 44 -13.06 5.28 9.16
N THR A 45 -14.38 5.10 9.15
CA THR A 45 -15.33 5.89 9.94
C THR A 45 -15.71 5.23 11.26
N ASP A 46 -15.75 3.90 11.29
CA ASP A 46 -16.18 3.12 12.44
C ASP A 46 -14.98 2.53 13.18
N THR A 47 -14.79 2.98 14.41
CA THR A 47 -13.73 2.54 15.33
C THR A 47 -14.28 1.71 16.49
N SER A 48 -15.54 1.26 16.40
CA SER A 48 -16.19 0.48 17.46
C SER A 48 -15.62 -0.93 17.62
N PHE A 49 -14.84 -1.41 16.67
CA PHE A 49 -14.14 -2.69 16.72
C PHE A 49 -12.72 -2.59 16.17
N ASP A 50 -11.83 -3.43 16.70
CA ASP A 50 -10.45 -3.52 16.25
C ASP A 50 -10.36 -4.19 14.87
N TRP A 51 -9.77 -3.51 13.89
CA TRP A 51 -9.62 -4.04 12.53
C TRP A 51 -8.27 -3.71 11.91
N VAL A 52 -7.88 -4.52 10.92
CA VAL A 52 -6.76 -4.28 10.00
C VAL A 52 -7.18 -4.77 8.61
N ALA A 53 -7.02 -3.95 7.58
CA ALA A 53 -7.33 -4.35 6.20
C ALA A 53 -6.06 -4.35 5.33
N GLY A 54 -5.49 -5.53 5.10
CA GLY A 54 -4.31 -5.67 4.24
C GLY A 54 -4.65 -5.43 2.76
N ARG A 55 -3.90 -4.54 2.11
CA ARG A 55 -4.07 -4.19 0.69
C ARG A 55 -2.95 -4.79 -0.16
N PRO A 56 -3.11 -5.97 -0.79
CA PRO A 56 -2.14 -6.43 -1.77
C PRO A 56 -2.15 -5.59 -3.06
N THR A 57 -0.96 -5.44 -3.65
CA THR A 57 -0.77 -4.96 -5.03
C THR A 57 -1.15 -6.06 -6.03
N ASN A 58 -0.62 -6.04 -7.26
CA ASN A 58 -1.02 -7.03 -8.28
C ASN A 58 -0.56 -8.44 -7.89
N LEU A 59 -1.52 -9.34 -7.63
CA LEU A 59 -1.22 -10.70 -7.21
C LEU A 59 -0.60 -11.53 -8.32
N VAL A 60 0.50 -12.22 -8.01
CA VAL A 60 1.11 -13.25 -8.85
C VAL A 60 1.15 -14.60 -8.11
N ASP A 61 1.15 -15.68 -8.89
CA ASP A 61 1.38 -17.03 -8.38
C ASP A 61 2.86 -17.36 -8.54
N GLU A 62 3.53 -17.63 -7.42
CA GLU A 62 4.91 -18.10 -7.38
C GLU A 62 4.95 -19.42 -6.60
N GLU A 63 5.59 -20.44 -7.16
CA GLU A 63 5.66 -21.77 -6.55
C GLU A 63 6.46 -21.76 -5.25
N GLU A 64 7.51 -20.93 -5.17
CA GLU A 64 8.37 -20.83 -4.00
C GLU A 64 8.55 -19.37 -3.56
N ALA A 65 8.28 -19.10 -2.28
CA ALA A 65 8.57 -17.80 -1.65
C ALA A 65 10.08 -17.69 -1.36
N THR A 66 10.85 -17.34 -2.39
CA THR A 66 12.32 -17.25 -2.34
C THR A 66 12.83 -15.94 -1.73
N GLY A 67 11.95 -14.99 -1.45
CA GLY A 67 12.27 -13.64 -1.01
C GLY A 67 11.61 -13.21 0.31
N LYS A 68 11.49 -11.89 0.48
CA LYS A 68 10.87 -11.24 1.64
C LYS A 68 9.84 -10.24 1.15
N TYR A 69 8.71 -10.12 1.84
CA TYR A 69 7.79 -9.00 1.65
C TYR A 69 8.10 -7.86 2.61
N THR A 70 7.64 -6.66 2.28
CA THR A 70 7.50 -5.56 3.22
C THR A 70 6.06 -5.09 3.27
N VAL A 71 5.75 -4.31 4.31
CA VAL A 71 4.43 -3.76 4.54
C VAL A 71 4.56 -2.25 4.62
N ALA A 72 4.10 -1.56 3.59
CA ALA A 72 4.09 -0.11 3.49
C ALA A 72 2.79 0.46 4.08
N GLU A 73 2.84 1.70 4.57
CA GLU A 73 1.64 2.40 5.05
C GLU A 73 0.83 2.99 3.89
N LYS A 74 1.53 3.36 2.82
CA LYS A 74 1.01 4.07 1.66
C LYS A 74 1.20 3.24 0.39
N PHE A 75 0.23 3.30 -0.51
CA PHE A 75 0.39 2.82 -1.89
C PHE A 75 1.06 3.92 -2.72
N GLU A 76 2.19 3.64 -3.36
CA GLU A 76 2.98 4.69 -4.05
C GLU A 76 2.82 4.67 -5.58
N SER A 77 2.10 3.69 -6.14
CA SER A 77 2.02 3.52 -7.59
C SER A 77 0.66 3.89 -8.19
N ALA A 78 0.67 4.05 -9.51
CA ALA A 78 -0.52 4.27 -10.32
C ALA A 78 -1.29 2.95 -10.49
N LEU A 79 -2.59 3.01 -10.79
CA LEU A 79 -3.43 1.83 -11.06
C LEU A 79 -2.87 0.91 -12.16
N PHE A 80 -2.12 1.49 -13.10
CA PHE A 80 -1.48 0.80 -14.23
C PHE A 80 0.02 0.56 -14.06
N ALA A 81 0.59 0.79 -12.87
CA ALA A 81 1.97 0.45 -12.62
C ALA A 81 2.11 -1.08 -12.59
N ALA A 82 2.47 -1.66 -13.74
CA ALA A 82 2.62 -3.10 -13.92
C ALA A 82 3.75 -3.71 -13.05
N GLU A 83 4.63 -2.87 -12.50
CA GLU A 83 5.84 -3.28 -11.79
C GLU A 83 5.61 -3.64 -10.31
N GLU A 84 4.48 -3.24 -9.71
CA GLU A 84 4.19 -3.57 -8.30
C GLU A 84 3.32 -4.83 -8.21
N THR A 85 3.97 -5.99 -8.26
CA THR A 85 3.35 -7.28 -7.99
C THR A 85 3.66 -7.78 -6.58
N VAL A 86 2.83 -8.68 -6.07
CA VAL A 86 3.07 -9.39 -4.81
C VAL A 86 2.61 -10.84 -4.91
N SER A 87 3.45 -11.78 -4.51
CA SER A 87 3.08 -13.19 -4.47
C SER A 87 1.96 -13.44 -3.45
N ARG A 88 0.98 -14.27 -3.82
CA ARG A 88 -0.13 -14.67 -2.94
C ARG A 88 0.35 -15.29 -1.62
N ASN A 89 1.49 -16.00 -1.64
CA ASN A 89 2.08 -16.58 -0.43
C ASN A 89 2.46 -15.50 0.59
N TYR A 90 3.02 -14.37 0.16
CA TYR A 90 3.37 -13.28 1.08
C TYR A 90 2.15 -12.62 1.71
N VAL A 91 1.07 -12.47 0.94
CA VAL A 91 -0.20 -11.97 1.46
C VAL A 91 -0.75 -12.93 2.52
N ALA A 92 -0.73 -14.24 2.26
CA ALA A 92 -1.13 -15.25 3.22
C ALA A 92 -0.26 -15.22 4.49
N ARG A 93 1.07 -15.09 4.35
CA ARG A 93 1.99 -14.92 5.48
C ARG A 93 1.66 -13.69 6.31
N PHE A 94 1.40 -12.55 5.67
CA PHE A 94 0.98 -11.34 6.38
C PHE A 94 -0.32 -11.52 7.15
N MET A 95 -1.33 -12.17 6.55
CA MET A 95 -2.59 -12.48 7.23
C MET A 95 -2.38 -13.41 8.44
N VAL A 96 -1.53 -14.44 8.31
CA VAL A 96 -1.17 -15.31 9.43
C VAL A 96 -0.47 -14.53 10.54
N GLU A 97 0.45 -13.62 10.20
CA GLU A 97 1.12 -12.76 11.19
C GLU A 97 0.15 -11.84 11.92
N LEU A 98 -0.84 -11.28 11.24
CA LEU A 98 -1.88 -10.46 11.89
C LEU A 98 -2.68 -11.25 12.93
N VAL A 99 -3.01 -12.50 12.65
CA VAL A 99 -3.78 -13.35 13.56
C VAL A 99 -2.93 -13.90 14.71
N THR A 100 -1.67 -14.24 14.43
CA THR A 100 -0.82 -14.97 15.39
C THR A 100 0.07 -14.06 16.25
N LYS A 101 0.47 -12.89 15.74
CA LYS A 101 1.39 -11.96 16.42
C LYS A 101 0.65 -10.70 16.87
N LYS A 102 0.38 -10.61 18.17
CA LYS A 102 -0.30 -9.44 18.78
C LYS A 102 0.39 -8.12 18.45
N ASP A 103 1.72 -8.10 18.44
CA ASP A 103 2.48 -6.87 18.13
C ASP A 103 2.30 -6.43 16.68
N THR A 104 2.21 -7.38 15.74
CA THR A 104 1.92 -7.08 14.33
C THR A 104 0.52 -6.52 14.18
N PHE A 105 -0.49 -7.14 14.80
CA PHE A 105 -1.86 -6.61 14.78
C PHE A 105 -1.92 -5.19 15.35
N ARG A 106 -1.35 -4.96 16.55
CA ARG A 106 -1.31 -3.65 17.20
C ARG A 106 -0.60 -2.59 16.36
N LYS A 107 0.48 -2.96 15.66
CA LYS A 107 1.19 -2.06 14.75
C LYS A 107 0.31 -1.52 13.62
N TYR A 108 -0.63 -2.34 13.14
CA TYR A 108 -1.50 -2.02 12.00
C TYR A 108 -2.96 -1.77 12.40
N LEU A 109 -3.24 -1.64 13.70
CA LEU A 109 -4.59 -1.43 14.23
C LEU A 109 -5.23 -0.18 13.61
N HIS A 110 -6.44 -0.33 13.08
CA HIS A 110 -7.19 0.68 12.34
C HIS A 110 -6.46 1.26 11.13
N LYS A 111 -5.60 0.45 10.49
CA LYS A 111 -4.87 0.82 9.27
C LYS A 111 -5.17 -0.10 8.11
N MET A 112 -4.93 0.43 6.91
CA MET A 112 -4.99 -0.33 5.66
C MET A 112 -3.59 -0.48 5.01
N PRO A 113 -2.68 -1.27 5.62
CA PRO A 113 -1.32 -1.38 5.12
C PRO A 113 -1.27 -2.07 3.76
N VAL A 114 -0.27 -1.71 2.95
CA VAL A 114 -0.02 -2.29 1.63
C VAL A 114 1.06 -3.37 1.73
N VAL A 115 0.77 -4.57 1.21
CA VAL A 115 1.74 -5.68 1.17
C VAL A 115 2.46 -5.66 -0.16
N VAL A 116 3.79 -5.56 -0.14
CA VAL A 116 4.63 -5.51 -1.33
C VAL A 116 5.71 -6.57 -1.27
N ASP A 117 6.05 -7.15 -2.41
CA ASP A 117 7.15 -8.11 -2.52
C ASP A 117 8.48 -7.39 -2.76
N ASN A 118 9.52 -7.65 -1.97
CA ASN A 118 10.82 -6.99 -2.16
C ASN A 118 11.65 -7.60 -3.29
N THR A 119 11.27 -8.75 -3.85
CA THR A 119 12.00 -9.38 -4.96
C THR A 119 11.86 -8.58 -6.27
N HIS A 120 10.71 -7.93 -6.48
CA HIS A 120 10.39 -7.15 -7.69
C HIS A 120 10.53 -5.63 -7.49
N VAL A 121 10.97 -5.18 -6.31
CA VAL A 121 11.17 -3.76 -5.97
C VAL A 121 12.52 -3.26 -6.51
N GLY A 122 12.67 -3.27 -7.84
CA GLY A 122 13.93 -2.92 -8.52
C GLY A 122 14.05 -1.48 -9.02
N SER A 123 12.95 -0.75 -9.23
CA SER A 123 13.01 0.50 -10.00
C SER A 123 12.66 1.76 -9.18
N TYR A 124 11.57 1.75 -8.41
CA TYR A 124 11.06 2.98 -7.79
C TYR A 124 11.67 3.32 -6.41
N TYR A 125 12.02 2.32 -5.60
CA TYR A 125 12.56 2.53 -4.24
C TYR A 125 13.93 3.25 -4.22
N HIS A 126 14.75 3.07 -5.25
CA HIS A 126 16.07 3.72 -5.35
C HIS A 126 16.02 5.17 -5.86
N SER A 127 15.04 5.50 -6.71
CA SER A 127 14.89 6.84 -7.28
C SER A 127 14.46 7.88 -6.22
N THR A 128 13.48 7.54 -5.39
CA THR A 128 12.90 8.49 -4.43
C THR A 128 13.80 8.77 -3.22
N ARG A 129 14.67 7.82 -2.82
CA ARG A 129 15.74 8.07 -1.84
C ARG A 129 16.81 9.04 -2.36
N ASN A 130 17.24 8.89 -3.62
CA ASN A 130 18.18 9.81 -4.24
C ASN A 130 17.56 11.19 -4.51
N ALA A 131 16.27 11.26 -4.84
CA ALA A 131 15.56 12.53 -5.01
C ALA A 131 15.35 13.27 -3.68
N ARG A 132 15.11 12.55 -2.57
CA ARG A 132 15.05 13.15 -1.21
C ARG A 132 16.44 13.59 -0.73
N ASN A 133 17.48 12.77 -0.89
CA ASN A 133 18.85 13.15 -0.52
C ASN A 133 19.40 14.32 -1.35
N LYS A 134 18.95 14.52 -2.60
CA LYS A 134 19.25 15.74 -3.37
C LYS A 134 18.54 16.99 -2.87
N LYS A 135 17.45 16.87 -2.09
CA LYS A 135 16.73 18.01 -1.50
C LYS A 135 17.15 18.34 -0.06
N THR A 136 17.81 17.43 0.65
CA THR A 136 18.28 17.67 2.03
C THR A 136 19.76 18.02 2.15
N VAL A 137 20.55 18.04 1.06
CA VAL A 137 21.88 18.68 1.04
C VAL A 137 21.77 20.07 0.39
N LYS A 138 21.03 20.96 1.05
CA LYS A 138 21.44 22.37 1.14
C LYS A 138 21.75 22.60 2.60
N GLU A 139 23.00 22.28 2.92
CA GLU A 139 23.68 22.66 4.14
C GLU A 139 23.40 24.13 4.42
N LYS A 140 22.51 24.38 5.39
CA LYS A 140 22.46 25.67 6.06
C LYS A 140 23.67 25.67 6.98
N GLU A 141 24.75 26.29 6.51
CA GLU A 141 25.89 26.69 7.31
C GLU A 141 25.38 27.58 8.47
N CYS A 142 25.11 26.98 9.62
CA CYS A 142 24.91 27.73 10.86
C CYS A 142 26.29 28.18 11.34
N LYS A 143 26.66 29.42 11.00
CA LYS A 143 27.74 30.13 11.70
C LYS A 143 27.26 30.44 13.12
N VAL A 144 27.80 29.71 14.08
CA VAL A 144 27.78 30.09 15.50
C VAL A 144 28.99 31.00 15.74
N PRO A 145 28.82 32.25 16.19
CA PRO A 145 29.93 33.00 16.76
C PRO A 145 30.18 32.51 18.20
N CYS A 146 31.47 32.47 18.56
CA CYS A 146 32.00 32.25 19.90
C CYS A 146 31.44 33.24 20.93
#